data_AF-A0A1F6R5V1-F1
#
_entry.id   AF-A0A1F6R5V1-F1
#
_cell.length_a   1.000
_cell.length_b   1.000
_cell.length_c   1.000
_cell.angle_alpha   90.00
_cell.angle_beta   90.00
_cell.angle_gamma   90.00
#
_symmetry.space_group_name_H-M   'P 1'
#
loop_
_entity.id
_entity.type
_entity.pdbx_description
1 polymer ?
#
loop_
_entity_poly.entity_id
_entity_poly.type
_entity_poly.pdbx_seq_one_letter_code
_entity_poly.pdbx_strand_id
1 'polypeptide(L)' 'MKEFLDALKLKSKDKLERAEGFSILSLLLGSLLLSLGIGLSILIPKGISAITAMFGSLIAFLSTVALVAIWFIKELKGE' A
#
# COMPACT_ATOMS: atom_id res chain seq x y z
N MET A 1 18.38 -0.12 -5.28
CA MET A 1 17.81 1.08 -4.62
C MET A 1 17.49 2.21 -5.61
N LYS A 2 18.33 2.49 -6.61
CA LYS A 2 18.04 3.49 -7.66
C LYS A 2 16.77 3.20 -8.48
N GLU A 3 16.48 1.94 -8.82
CA GLU A 3 15.23 1.59 -9.54
C GLU A 3 13.98 1.73 -8.67
N PHE A 4 14.07 1.42 -7.38
CA PHE A 4 12.99 1.66 -6.42
C PHE A 4 12.72 3.16 -6.26
N LEU A 5 13.79 3.99 -6.30
CA LEU A 5 13.75 5.46 -6.30
C LEU A 5 13.34 6.07 -7.66
N ASP A 6 13.58 5.40 -8.79
CA ASP A 6 13.08 5.81 -10.11
C ASP A 6 11.58 5.49 -10.27
N ALA A 7 11.07 4.40 -9.67
CA ALA A 7 9.63 4.18 -9.46
C ALA A 7 9.04 5.20 -8.46
N LEU A 8 9.83 5.60 -7.46
CA LEU A 8 9.52 6.68 -6.51
C LEU A 8 9.74 8.08 -7.08
N LYS A 9 10.15 8.22 -8.36
CA LYS A 9 10.38 9.51 -9.00
C LYS A 9 9.03 10.12 -9.28
N LEU A 10 8.53 10.72 -8.20
CA LEU A 10 7.67 11.88 -8.03
C LEU A 10 8.09 13.07 -8.93
N LYS A 11 8.40 12.82 -10.19
CA LYS A 11 8.37 13.79 -11.27
C LYS A 11 7.04 13.60 -12.01
N SER A 12 5.96 13.50 -11.26
CA SER A 12 4.64 13.45 -11.86
C SER A 12 4.18 14.87 -12.15
N LYS A 13 3.71 15.06 -13.39
CA LYS A 13 3.13 16.30 -13.90
C LYS A 13 1.70 16.48 -13.39
N ASP A 14 1.08 15.42 -12.85
CA ASP A 14 -0.35 15.33 -12.57
C ASP A 14 -0.69 14.85 -11.14
N LYS A 15 -1.83 15.29 -10.60
CA LYS A 15 -2.21 14.99 -9.21
C LYS A 15 -2.58 13.51 -9.01
N LEU A 16 -3.12 12.86 -10.05
CA LEU A 16 -3.60 11.48 -9.99
C LEU A 16 -2.47 10.45 -9.93
N GLU A 17 -1.41 10.62 -10.72
CA GLU A 17 -0.22 9.77 -10.67
C GLU A 17 0.51 9.85 -9.33
N ARG A 18 0.53 11.04 -8.69
CA ARG A 18 1.10 11.20 -7.35
C ARG A 18 0.28 10.45 -6.28
N ALA A 19 -1.04 10.43 -6.41
CA ALA A 19 -1.94 9.67 -5.54
C ALA A 19 -1.79 8.15 -5.75
N GLU A 20 -1.57 7.73 -6.99
CA GLU A 20 -1.32 6.33 -7.34
C GLU A 20 -0.01 5.83 -6.70
N GLY A 21 1.08 6.58 -6.86
CA GLY A 21 2.36 6.24 -6.23
C GLY A 21 2.28 6.17 -4.70
N PHE A 22 1.52 7.07 -4.06
CA PHE A 22 1.28 7.01 -2.62
C PHE A 22 0.48 5.77 -2.19
N SER A 23 -0.51 5.38 -3.01
CA SER A 23 -1.32 4.18 -2.77
C SER A 23 -0.48 2.91 -2.91
N ILE A 24 0.40 2.82 -3.90
CA ILE A 24 1.35 1.71 -4.07
C ILE A 24 2.32 1.61 -2.89
N LEU A 25 2.86 2.73 -2.42
CA LEU A 25 3.74 2.77 -1.25
C LEU A 25 3.02 2.33 0.03
N SER A 26 1.78 2.78 0.22
CA SER A 26 0.96 2.37 1.36
C SER A 26 0.61 0.89 1.30
N LEU A 27 0.39 0.33 0.10
CA LEU A 27 0.15 -1.09 -0.12
C LEU A 27 1.39 -1.92 0.25
N LEU A 28 2.57 -1.47 -0.16
CA LEU A 28 3.84 -2.09 0.22
C LEU A 28 4.04 -2.08 1.74
N LEU A 29 3.82 -0.94 2.39
CA LEU A 29 3.91 -0.81 3.85
C LEU A 29 2.89 -1.71 4.57
N GLY A 30 1.65 -1.75 4.09
CA GLY A 30 0.60 -2.61 4.63
C GLY A 30 0.92 -4.09 4.50
N SER A 31 1.46 -4.52 3.35
CA SER A 31 1.84 -5.93 3.14
C SER A 31 3.03 -6.35 4.00
N LEU A 32 4.01 -5.46 4.19
CA LEU A 32 5.13 -5.69 5.09
C LEU A 32 4.66 -5.79 6.55
N LEU A 33 3.78 -4.88 7.01
CA LEU A 33 3.20 -4.96 8.35
C LEU A 33 2.38 -6.25 8.54
N LEU A 34 1.60 -6.64 7.53
CA LEU A 34 0.80 -7.86 7.56
C LEU A 34 1.72 -9.09 7.68
N SER A 35 2.75 -9.16 6.84
CA SER A 35 3.73 -10.26 6.87
C SER A 35 4.48 -10.32 8.20
N LEU A 36 4.85 -9.16 8.77
CA LEU A 36 5.47 -9.10 10.10
C LEU A 36 4.52 -9.54 11.19
N GLY A 37 3.25 -9.12 11.17
CA GLY A 37 2.23 -9.53 12.14
C GLY A 37 1.98 -11.03 12.13
N ILE A 38 1.88 -11.63 10.94
CA ILE A 38 1.76 -13.09 10.78
C ILE A 38 3.02 -13.80 11.27
N GLY A 39 4.20 -13.32 10.88
CA GLY A 39 5.48 -13.89 11.32
C GLY A 39 5.65 -13.83 12.84
N LEU A 40 5.24 -12.71 13.47
CA LEU A 40 5.27 -12.56 14.92
C LEU A 40 4.27 -13.47 15.62
N SER A 41 3.14 -13.80 14.97
CA SER A 41 2.11 -14.69 15.51
C SER A 41 2.63 -16.11 15.72
N ILE A 42 3.57 -16.56 14.88
CA ILE A 42 4.23 -17.87 15.01
C ILE A 42 5.08 -17.93 16.29
N LEU A 43 5.75 -16.83 16.65
CA LEU A 43 6.65 -16.75 17.82
C LEU A 43 5.89 -16.42 19.11
N ILE A 44 4.94 -15.49 19.04
CA ILE A 44 4.18 -14.96 20.17
C ILE A 44 2.71 -14.88 19.75
N PRO A 45 1.90 -15.92 20.07
CA PRO A 45 0.47 -15.95 19.73
C PRO A 45 -0.39 -14.99 20.58
N LYS A 46 0.23 -14.10 21.39
CA LYS A 46 -0.49 -13.08 22.15
C LYS A 46 -1.04 -12.00 21.22
N GLY A 47 -2.13 -11.34 21.63
CA GLY A 47 -2.94 -10.46 20.78
C GLY A 47 -2.23 -9.34 20.02
N ILE A 48 -1.01 -8.94 20.40
CA ILE A 48 -0.24 -7.89 19.71
C ILE A 48 0.10 -8.30 18.26
N SER A 49 0.42 -9.58 18.02
CA SER A 49 0.70 -10.08 16.67
C SER A 49 -0.54 -10.04 15.79
N ALA A 50 -1.69 -10.44 16.34
CA ALA A 50 -2.98 -10.35 15.66
C ALA A 50 -3.37 -8.90 15.34
N ILE A 51 -3.21 -7.97 16.29
CA ILE A 51 -3.48 -6.54 16.07
C ILE A 51 -2.60 -5.99 14.95
N THR A 52 -1.31 -6.34 14.94
CA THR A 52 -0.36 -5.89 13.92
C THR A 52 -0.75 -6.41 12.54
N ALA A 53 -1.14 -7.69 12.45
CA ALA A 53 -1.61 -8.31 11.21
C ALA A 53 -2.92 -7.65 10.72
N MET A 54 -3.88 -7.42 11.62
CA MET A 54 -5.15 -6.76 11.28
C MET A 54 -4.95 -5.31 10.82
N PHE A 55 -4.00 -4.59 11.41
CA PHE A 55 -3.67 -3.23 10.98
C PHE A 55 -2.98 -3.22 9.62
N GLY A 56 -2.04 -4.14 9.39
CA GLY A 56 -1.39 -4.32 8.10
C GLY A 56 -2.38 -4.66 6.97
N SER A 57 -3.33 -5.57 7.23
CA SER A 57 -4.36 -5.92 6.24
C SER A 57 -5.29 -4.75 5.95
N LEU A 58 -5.67 -3.95 6.96
CA LEU A 58 -6.49 -2.76 6.77
C LEU A 58 -5.80 -1.73 5.87
N ILE A 59 -4.52 -1.44 6.12
CA ILE A 59 -3.74 -0.52 5.28
C ILE A 59 -3.65 -1.03 3.85
N ALA A 60 -3.34 -2.31 3.65
CA ALA A 60 -3.24 -2.90 2.32
C ALA A 60 -4.58 -2.87 1.58
N PHE A 61 -5.68 -3.13 2.29
CA PHE A 61 -7.03 -3.08 1.75
C PHE A 61 -7.41 -1.66 1.31
N LEU A 62 -7.25 -0.66 2.19
CA LEU A 62 -7.54 0.74 1.86
C LEU A 62 -6.68 1.24 0.68
N SER A 63 -5.41 0.86 0.66
CA SER A 63 -4.49 1.20 -0.44
C SER A 63 -4.95 0.59 -1.77
N THR A 64 -5.44 -0.65 -1.74
CA THR A 64 -5.99 -1.32 -2.92
C THR A 64 -7.28 -0.64 -3.39
N VAL A 65 -8.20 -0.31 -2.48
CA VAL A 65 -9.43 0.42 -2.82
C VAL A 65 -9.11 1.79 -3.43
N ALA A 66 -8.14 2.52 -2.86
CA ALA A 66 -7.70 3.80 -3.40
C ALA A 66 -7.11 3.67 -4.81
N LEU A 67 -6.28 2.65 -5.05
CA LEU A 67 -5.74 2.33 -6.37
C LEU A 67 -6.84 2.05 -7.40
N VAL A 68 -7.79 1.19 -7.06
CA VAL A 68 -8.93 0.86 -7.92
C VAL A 68 -9.74 2.13 -8.22
N ALA A 69 -10.00 2.98 -7.23
CA ALA A 69 -10.72 4.23 -7.42
C ALA A 69 -9.95 5.20 -8.35
N ILE A 70 -8.63 5.32 -8.18
CA ILE A 70 -7.79 6.17 -9.04
C ILE A 70 -7.81 5.67 -10.49
N TRP A 71 -7.67 4.35 -10.70
CA TRP A 71 -7.76 3.75 -12.03
C TRP A 71 -9.14 3.98 -12.66
N PHE A 72 -10.22 3.83 -11.89
CA PHE A 72 -11.56 4.12 -12.38
C PHE A 72 -11.72 5.58 -12.80
N ILE A 73 -11.16 6.53 -12.04
CA ILE A 73 -11.19 7.96 -12.38
C ILE A 73 -10.35 8.25 -13.64
N LYS A 74 -9.19 7.62 -13.81
CA LYS A 74 -8.35 7.77 -15.01
C LYS A 74 -9.08 7.26 -16.26
N GLU A 75 -9.67 6.06 -16.17
CA GLU A 75 -10.47 5.47 -17.24
C GLU A 75 -11.65 6.38 -17.65
N LEU A 76 -12.37 6.95 -16.67
CA LEU A 76 -13.47 7.89 -16.94
C LEU A 76 -13.02 9.21 -17.57
N LYS A 77 -11.77 9.64 -17.31
CA LYS A 77 -11.17 10.82 -17.93
C LYS A 77 -10.60 10.53 -19.32
N GLY A 78 -10.57 9.27 -19.75
CA GLY A 78 -9.97 8.85 -21.02
C GLY A 78 -8.45 8.96 -21.03
N GLU A 79 -7.82 8.89 -19.85
CA GLU A 79 -6.36 8.83 -19.66
C GLU A 79 -5.86 7.40 -19.54
#